data_AF-A0A368XZ89-F1
#
_entry.id   AF-A0A368XZ89-F1
#
_cell.length_a   1.000
_cell.length_b   1.000
_cell.length_c   1.000
_cell.angle_alpha   90.00
_cell.angle_beta   90.00
_cell.angle_gamma   90.00
#
_symmetry.space_group_name_H-M   'P 1'
#
loop_
_entity.id
_entity.type
_entity.pdbx_description
1 polymer ?
#
loop_
_entity_poly.entity_id
_entity_poly.type
_entity_poly.pdbx_seq_one_letter_code
_entity_poly.pdbx_strand_id
1 'polypeptide(L)' 'MNIREKLQELSIYVPEAAQRYRPGKGCLVWLPAEAEDGSAALFLMPVTREQYEGLMAAGLVGNAGWHVEQPYVEPQAR' A
#
# COMPACT_ATOMS: atom_id res chain seq x y z
N MET A 1 -13.01 -0.31 -7.86
CA MET A 1 -11.58 -0.07 -8.14
C MET A 1 -10.79 -0.54 -6.94
N ASN A 2 -9.93 -1.54 -7.14
CA ASN A 2 -9.05 -2.02 -6.09
C ASN A 2 -7.97 -0.96 -5.79
N ILE A 3 -7.23 -1.14 -4.71
CA ILE A 3 -6.19 -0.20 -4.29
C ILE A 3 -5.05 -0.17 -5.32
N ARG A 4 -4.70 -1.33 -5.90
CA ARG A 4 -3.66 -1.43 -6.94
C ARG A 4 -3.95 -0.55 -8.15
N GLU A 5 -5.17 -0.56 -8.66
CA GLU A 5 -5.64 0.29 -9.76
C GLU A 5 -5.50 1.78 -9.40
N LYS A 6 -5.94 2.17 -8.20
CA LYS A 6 -5.78 3.56 -7.72
C LYS A 6 -4.32 4.00 -7.63
N LEU A 7 -3.43 3.12 -7.18
CA LEU A 7 -1.99 3.42 -7.11
C LEU A 7 -1.37 3.50 -8.51
N GLN A 8 -1.76 2.62 -9.43
CA GLN A 8 -1.29 2.65 -10.82
C GLN A 8 -1.74 3.93 -11.55
N GLU A 9 -2.95 4.42 -11.31
CA GLU A 9 -3.43 5.71 -11.83
C GLU A 9 -2.57 6.89 -11.37
N LEU A 10 -1.99 6.79 -10.16
CA LEU A 10 -1.05 7.78 -9.61
C LEU A 10 0.39 7.57 -10.11
N SER A 11 0.60 6.67 -11.08
CA SER A 11 1.94 6.27 -11.56
C SER A 11 2.85 5.75 -10.44
N ILE A 12 2.26 5.12 -9.43
CA ILE A 12 2.95 4.53 -8.28
C ILE A 12 3.14 3.03 -8.57
N TYR A 13 4.40 2.57 -8.58
CA TYR A 13 4.71 1.17 -8.83
C TYR A 13 4.24 0.27 -7.68
N VAL A 14 3.51 -0.80 -8.00
CA VAL A 14 3.05 -1.78 -6.99
C VAL A 14 3.82 -3.08 -7.20
N PRO A 15 4.71 -3.48 -6.28
CA PRO A 15 5.39 -4.76 -6.37
C PRO A 15 4.39 -5.92 -6.43
N GLU A 16 4.69 -6.97 -7.19
CA GLU A 16 3.79 -8.12 -7.34
C GLU A 16 3.49 -8.79 -5.99
N ALA A 17 4.52 -8.95 -5.15
CA ALA A 17 4.40 -9.55 -3.82
C ALA A 17 3.76 -8.62 -2.77
N ALA A 18 3.39 -7.39 -3.13
CA ALA A 18 2.90 -6.41 -2.18
C ALA A 18 1.42 -6.64 -1.85
N GLN A 19 1.13 -6.84 -0.56
CA GLN A 19 -0.25 -7.07 -0.07
C GLN A 19 -0.73 -5.97 0.88
N ARG A 20 0.20 -5.29 1.58
CA ARG A 20 -0.10 -4.21 2.51
C ARG A 20 0.88 -3.08 2.33
N TYR A 21 0.41 -1.85 2.58
CA TYR A 21 1.30 -0.71 2.69
C TYR A 21 0.87 0.26 3.79
N ARG A 22 1.83 1.08 4.20
CA ARG A 22 1.55 2.29 4.98
C ARG A 22 2.23 3.50 4.33
N PRO A 23 1.60 4.68 4.37
CA PRO A 23 2.25 5.92 4.01
C PRO A 23 3.32 6.28 5.06
N GLY A 24 4.54 6.49 4.60
CA GLY A 24 5.63 7.10 5.36
C GLY A 24 5.85 8.55 4.92
N LYS A 25 6.74 9.27 5.61
CA LYS A 25 7.15 10.61 5.18
C LYS A 25 7.87 10.51 3.82
N GLY A 26 7.18 10.89 2.75
CA GLY A 26 7.74 10.90 1.38
C GLY A 26 7.93 9.52 0.74
N CYS A 27 7.33 8.47 1.29
CA CYS A 27 7.41 7.12 0.71
C CYS A 27 6.18 6.28 1.01
N LEU A 28 5.93 5.26 0.20
CA LEU A 28 5.10 4.11 0.56
C LEU A 28 5.98 2.99 1.09
N VAL A 29 5.57 2.41 2.21
CA VAL A 29 6.26 1.28 2.82
C VAL A 29 5.44 0.04 2.57
N TRP A 30 5.96 -0.88 1.75
CA TRP A 30 5.33 -2.16 1.45
C TRP A 30 5.68 -3.17 2.54
N LEU A 31 4.67 -3.91 2.98
CA LEU A 31 4.74 -4.76 4.16
C LEU A 31 4.23 -6.16 3.84
N PRO A 32 4.70 -7.18 4.58
CA PRO A 32 4.15 -8.53 4.48
C PRO A 32 2.64 -8.56 4.74
N ALA A 33 1.97 -9.60 4.24
CA ALA A 33 0.55 -9.86 4.46
C ALA A 33 0.17 -9.87 5.94
N GLU A 34 1.03 -10.46 6.77
CA GLU A 34 0.84 -10.64 8.20
C GLU A 34 1.60 -9.59 9.02
N ALA A 35 1.91 -8.44 8.41
CA ALA A 35 2.61 -7.37 9.11
C ALA A 35 1.77 -6.81 10.27
N GLU A 36 2.36 -6.83 11.46
CA GLU A 36 1.92 -6.10 12.66
C GLU A 36 2.68 -4.77 12.82
N ASP A 37 2.25 -3.95 13.78
CA ASP A 37 2.95 -2.72 14.16
C ASP A 37 4.42 -3.01 14.54
N GLY A 38 5.34 -2.37 13.81
CA GLY A 38 6.79 -2.56 13.97
C GLY A 38 7.41 -3.57 13.00
N SER A 39 6.61 -4.23 12.15
CA SER A 39 7.11 -5.16 11.15
C SER A 39 8.11 -4.51 10.17
N ALA A 40 9.10 -5.30 9.75
CA ALA A 40 10.07 -4.89 8.75
C ALA A 40 9.39 -4.66 7.39
N ALA A 41 9.83 -3.61 6.71
CA ALA A 41 9.40 -3.31 5.35
C ALA A 41 9.98 -4.34 4.36
N LEU A 42 9.18 -4.77 3.40
CA LEU A 42 9.66 -5.50 2.23
C LEU A 42 10.37 -4.54 1.27
N PHE A 43 9.73 -3.40 1.00
CA PHE A 43 10.24 -2.38 0.09
C PHE A 43 9.83 -0.98 0.57
N LEU A 44 10.74 -0.03 0.39
CA LEU A 44 10.46 1.39 0.56
C LEU A 44 10.44 2.03 -0.82
N MET A 45 9.32 2.64 -1.16
CA MET A 45 9.18 3.30 -2.45
C MET A 45 9.01 4.80 -2.27
N PRO A 46 9.95 5.63 -2.74
CA PRO A 46 9.79 7.07 -2.68
C PRO A 46 8.58 7.51 -3.51
N VAL A 47 7.88 8.53 -3.03
CA VAL A 47 6.79 9.18 -3.78
C VAL A 47 7.14 10.65 -3.98
N THR A 48 6.80 11.19 -5.16
CA THR A 48 6.90 12.63 -5.40
C THR A 48 5.84 13.38 -4.61
N ARG A 49 5.95 14.71 -4.58
CA ARG A 49 4.93 15.56 -3.98
C ARG A 49 3.58 15.38 -4.67
N GLU A 50 3.53 15.38 -6.01
CA GLU A 50 2.28 15.22 -6.75
C GLU A 50 1.63 13.87 -6.47
N GLN A 51 2.43 12.80 -6.37
CA GLN A 51 1.94 11.47 -6.01
C GLN A 51 1.37 11.44 -4.60
N TYR A 52 2.04 12.09 -3.64
CA TYR A 52 1.56 12.20 -2.27
C TYR A 52 0.24 12.98 -2.19
N GLU A 53 0.13 14.10 -2.90
CA GLU A 53 -1.11 14.87 -3.01
C GLU A 53 -2.24 14.05 -3.65
N GLY A 54 -1.92 13.24 -4.67
CA GLY A 54 -2.84 12.30 -5.29
C GLY A 54 -3.30 11.18 -4.34
N LEU A 55 -2.39 10.62 -3.54
CA LEU A 55 -2.74 9.65 -2.50
C LEU A 55 -3.69 10.25 -1.45
N MET A 56 -3.43 11.49 -1.02
CA MET A 56 -4.30 12.23 -0.10
C MET A 56 -5.70 12.43 -0.70
N ALA A 57 -5.77 12.90 -1.95
CA ALA A 57 -7.03 13.12 -2.66
C ALA A 57 -7.83 11.82 -2.87
N ALA A 58 -7.13 10.70 -3.09
CA ALA A 58 -7.73 9.38 -3.26
C ALA A 58 -8.12 8.70 -1.94
N GLY A 59 -7.85 9.33 -0.77
CA GLY A 59 -8.09 8.75 0.55
C GLY A 59 -7.17 7.56 0.88
N LEU A 60 -6.02 7.47 0.21
CA LEU A 60 -5.00 6.43 0.35
C LEU A 60 -3.92 6.78 1.38
N VAL A 61 -4.11 7.90 2.10
CA VAL A 61 -3.32 8.28 3.26
C VAL A 61 -4.27 8.33 4.46
N GLY A 62 -4.15 7.36 5.37
CA GLY A 62 -5.00 7.25 6.55
C GLY A 62 -4.40 7.99 7.74
N ASN A 63 -5.25 8.53 8.62
CA ASN A 63 -4.85 8.93 9.97
C ASN A 63 -4.47 7.65 10.75
N ALA A 64 -3.18 7.32 10.77
CA ALA A 64 -2.57 6.22 11.54
C ALA A 64 -2.90 4.75 11.15
N GLY A 65 -3.73 4.49 10.14
CA GLY A 65 -4.18 3.12 9.84
C GLY A 65 -3.65 2.56 8.52
N TRP A 66 -3.06 1.36 8.60
CA TRP A 66 -2.73 0.43 7.52
C TRP A 66 -3.75 0.45 6.37
N HIS A 67 -3.26 0.51 5.12
CA HIS A 67 -4.09 0.24 3.95
C HIS A 67 -3.93 -1.22 3.56
N VAL A 68 -5.03 -1.97 3.71
CA VAL A 68 -5.12 -3.40 3.38
C VAL A 68 -5.93 -3.52 2.10
N GLU A 69 -5.39 -4.18 1.07
CA GLU A 69 -6.25 -4.69 0.00
C GLU A 69 -7.13 -5.79 0.59
N GLN A 70 -8.44 -5.57 0.69
CA GLN A 70 -9.41 -6.65 0.75
C GLN A 70 -10.70 -6.30 -0.01
N PRO A 71 -11.38 -7.30 -0.62
CA PRO A 71 -11.26 -8.73 -0.30
C PRO A 71 -10.83 -9.63 -1.47
N TYR A 72 -9.98 -10.63 -1.18
CA TYR A 72 -10.13 -11.95 -1.82
C TYR A 72 -10.14 -13.03 -0.73
N VAL A 73 -11.06 -13.98 -0.89
CA VAL A 73 -11.54 -14.98 0.06
C VAL A 73 -10.71 -16.29 -0.07
N GLU A 74 -10.30 -16.90 1.04
CA GLU A 74 -9.65 -18.24 1.16
C GLU A 74 -10.66 -19.43 0.93
N PRO A 75 -10.32 -20.74 0.74
CA PRO A 75 -9.02 -21.49 0.83
C PRO A 75 -8.79 -22.68 -0.17
N GLN A 76 -7.64 -23.37 0.00
CA GLN A 76 -7.32 -24.82 -0.19
C GLN A 76 -6.44 -25.32 -1.37
N ALA A 77 -5.23 -25.77 -1.03
CA ALA A 77 -4.71 -27.14 -1.21
C ALA A 77 -3.42 -27.28 -0.34
N ARG A 78 -3.26 -28.21 0.61
CA ARG A 78 -3.71 -29.59 0.75
C ARG A 78 -3.75 -30.00 2.22
#